data_AF-A0A2M7Q585-F1
#
_entry.id   AF-A0A2M7Q585-F1
#
_cell.length_a   1.000
_cell.length_b   1.000
_cell.length_c   1.000
_cell.angle_alpha   90.00
_cell.angle_beta   90.00
_cell.angle_gamma   90.00
#
_symmetry.space_group_name_H-M   'P 1'
#
loop_
_entity.id
_entity.type
_entity.pdbx_description
1 polymer ?
#
loop_
_entity_poly.entity_id
_entity_poly.type
_entity_poly.pdbx_seq_one_letter_code
_entity_poly.pdbx_strand_id
1 'polypeptide(L)' 'MLATGGSAVSGINTLVKAGAREENIIFVGIISAPEGIANLQKNFLLVRIPCAEYGKKLGNKGYIVPGLGDFGDRYFGN' A
#
# COMPACT_ATOMS: atom_id res chain seq x y z
N MET A 1 5.39 -1.52 -0.47
CA MET A 1 4.70 -2.06 0.72
C MET A 1 3.40 -1.30 0.94
N LEU A 2 2.38 -1.93 1.52
CA LEU A 2 1.12 -1.26 1.86
C LEU A 2 0.84 -1.40 3.36
N ALA A 3 1.46 -0.53 4.16
CA ALA A 3 1.30 -0.52 5.62
C ALA A 3 0.01 0.20 6.04
N THR A 4 0.06 1.50 6.36
CA THR A 4 -1.15 2.31 6.64
C THR A 4 -1.93 2.67 5.37
N GLY A 5 -1.33 2.50 4.19
CA GLY A 5 -1.90 2.89 2.91
C GLY A 5 -1.84 4.40 2.60
N GLY A 6 -1.39 5.24 3.54
CA GLY A 6 -1.41 6.70 3.37
C GLY A 6 -0.65 7.19 2.13
N SER A 7 0.59 6.73 1.94
CA SER A 7 1.40 7.13 0.78
C SER A 7 0.81 6.64 -0.55
N ALA A 8 0.23 5.44 -0.57
CA ALA A 8 -0.42 4.89 -1.76
C ALA A 8 -1.66 5.70 -2.12
N VAL A 9 -2.51 6.03 -1.14
CA VAL A 9 -3.69 6.89 -1.34
C VAL A 9 -3.30 8.25 -1.89
N SER A 10 -2.26 8.88 -1.32
CA SER A 10 -1.77 10.18 -1.80
C SER A 10 -1.25 10.13 -3.24
N GLY A 11 -0.49 9.08 -3.57
CA GLY A 11 0.02 8.84 -4.93
C GLY A 11 -1.11 8.63 -5.95
N ILE A 12 -2.09 7.77 -5.63
CA ILE A 12 -3.24 7.51 -6.50
C ILE A 12 -4.07 8.79 -6.68
N ASN A 13 -4.30 9.56 -5.61
CA ASN A 13 -5.02 10.84 -5.69
C ASN A 13 -4.33 11.82 -6.65
N THR A 14 -3.00 11.83 -6.67
CA THR A 14 -2.22 12.65 -7.62
C THR A 14 -2.47 12.22 -9.06
N LEU A 15 -2.49 10.91 -9.34
CA LEU A 15 -2.79 10.38 -10.67
C LEU A 15 -4.22 10.70 -11.11
N VAL A 16 -5.20 10.52 -10.22
CA VAL A 16 -6.61 10.83 -10.52
C VAL A 16 -6.80 12.32 -10.78
N LYS A 17 -6.17 13.20 -9.99
CA LYS A 17 -6.17 14.66 -10.24
C LYS A 17 -5.52 15.05 -11.57
N ALA A 18 -4.56 14.26 -12.05
CA ALA A 18 -3.95 14.42 -13.36
C ALA A 18 -4.79 13.83 -14.51
N GLY A 19 -5.98 13.27 -14.23
CA GLY A 19 -6.92 12.74 -15.22
C GLY A 19 -6.85 11.24 -15.45
N ALA A 20 -6.06 10.49 -14.66
CA ALA A 20 -6.09 9.03 -14.72
C ALA A 20 -7.43 8.51 -14.20
N ARG A 21 -8.07 7.61 -14.96
CA ARG A 21 -9.31 6.96 -14.50
C ARG A 21 -8.96 5.84 -13.53
N GLU A 22 -9.68 5.78 -12.42
CA GLU A 22 -9.41 4.90 -11.29
C GLU A 22 -9.32 3.42 -11.70
N GLU A 23 -10.19 2.95 -12.60
CA GLU A 23 -10.23 1.58 -13.08
C GLU A 23 -8.97 1.16 -13.87
N ASN A 24 -8.16 2.11 -14.32
CA ASN A 24 -6.89 1.85 -15.01
C ASN A 24 -5.69 1.82 -14.06
N ILE A 25 -5.89 2.04 -12.76
CA ILE A 25 -4.82 2.07 -11.77
C ILE A 25 -4.71 0.71 -11.08
N ILE A 26 -3.48 0.19 -11.03
CA ILE A 26 -3.15 -1.04 -10.32
C ILE A 26 -2.04 -0.71 -9.32
N PHE A 27 -2.32 -0.93 -8.03
CA PHE A 27 -1.30 -0.89 -7.00
C PHE A 27 -0.64 -2.27 -6.88
N VAL A 28 0.64 -2.37 -7.21
CA VAL A 28 1.39 -3.62 -7.05
C VAL A 28 2.25 -3.55 -5.80
N GLY A 29 2.04 -4.46 -4.86
CA GLY A 29 2.80 -4.54 -3.62
C GLY A 29 3.51 -5.88 -3.41
N ILE A 30 4.57 -5.87 -2.61
CA ILE A 30 5.23 -7.10 -2.13
C ILE A 30 4.46 -7.64 -0.92
N ILE A 31 4.31 -6.83 0.12
CA ILE A 31 3.55 -7.16 1.32
C ILE A 31 2.59 -6.02 1.69
N SER A 32 1.43 -6.38 2.23
CA SER A 32 0.38 -5.46 2.68
C SER A 32 -0.15 -5.83 4.07
N ALA A 33 -0.70 -4.86 4.79
CA ALA A 33 -1.50 -5.06 6.00
C ALA A 33 -2.99 -4.84 5.70
N PRO A 34 -3.92 -5.51 6.41
CA PRO A 34 -5.35 -5.35 6.18
C PRO A 34 -5.82 -3.90 6.37
N GLU A 35 -5.22 -3.16 7.29
CA GLU A 35 -5.51 -1.74 7.53
C GLU A 35 -5.17 -0.87 6.30
N GLY A 36 -4.06 -1.16 5.62
CA GLY A 36 -3.65 -0.44 4.42
C GLY A 36 -4.52 -0.74 3.22
N ILE A 37 -4.95 -2.00 3.07
CA ILE A 37 -5.91 -2.41 2.03
C ILE A 37 -7.24 -1.72 2.26
N ALA A 38 -7.78 -1.79 3.47
CA ALA A 38 -9.04 -1.15 3.83
C ALA A 38 -9.00 0.37 3.59
N ASN A 39 -7.89 1.03 3.94
CA ASN A 39 -7.72 2.45 3.69
C ASN A 39 -7.68 2.75 2.18
N LEU A 40 -6.96 1.96 1.38
CA LEU A 40 -6.90 2.17 -0.07
C LEU A 40 -8.28 1.95 -0.71
N GLN A 41 -8.96 0.85 -0.37
CA GLN A 41 -10.30 0.54 -0.88
C GLN A 41 -11.37 1.55 -0.45
N LYS A 42 -11.24 2.13 0.75
CA LYS A 42 -12.14 3.21 1.21
C LYS A 42 -12.03 4.47 0.33
N ASN A 43 -10.84 4.76 -0.21
CA ASN A 43 -10.61 5.93 -1.04
C ASN A 43 -10.78 5.64 -2.54
N PHE A 44 -10.49 4.42 -2.98
CA PHE A 44 -10.53 4.01 -4.38
C PHE A 44 -11.07 2.57 -4.51
N LEU A 45 -12.33 2.44 -4.89
CA LEU A 45 -13.06 1.16 -4.99
C LEU A 45 -12.68 0.32 -6.21
N LEU A 46 -12.21 0.95 -7.29
CA LEU A 46 -11.89 0.31 -8.57
C LEU A 46 -10.41 -0.03 -8.72
N VAL A 47 -9.55 0.43 -7.82
CA VAL A 47 -8.11 0.13 -7.84
C VAL A 47 -7.89 -1.34 -7.48
N ARG A 48 -7.19 -2.06 -8.36
CA ARG A 48 -6.74 -3.43 -8.08
C ARG A 48 -5.47 -3.43 -7.26
N ILE A 49 -5.38 -4.34 -6.28
CA ILE A 49 -4.28 -4.40 -5.29
C ILE A 49 -3.64 -5.79 -5.23
N PRO A 50 -2.99 -6.27 -6.31
CA PRO A 50 -2.18 -7.49 -6.22
C PRO A 50 -1.04 -7.29 -5.22
N CYS A 51 -0.93 -8.22 -4.26
CA CYS A 51 0.20 -8.33 -3.36
C CYS A 51 0.70 -9.78 -3.28
N ALA A 52 2.01 -9.97 -3.16
CA ALA A 52 2.59 -11.30 -3.01
C ALA A 52 2.27 -11.91 -1.63
N GLU A 53 2.23 -11.08 -0.58
CA GLU A 53 1.89 -11.49 0.77
C GLU A 53 0.93 -10.51 1.46
N TYR A 54 0.06 -11.08 2.29
CA TYR A 54 -0.88 -10.36 3.14
C TYR A 54 -0.52 -10.63 4.60
N GLY A 55 0.06 -9.63 5.26
CA GLY A 55 0.39 -9.67 6.69
C GLY A 55 -0.87 -9.63 7.56
N LYS A 56 -0.71 -9.83 8.87
CA LYS A 56 -1.87 -9.96 9.78
C LYS A 56 -2.39 -8.63 10.31
N LYS A 57 -1.50 -7.67 10.57
CA LYS A 57 -1.84 -6.38 11.16
C LYS A 57 -0.69 -5.38 11.05
N LEU A 58 -0.97 -4.13 11.41
CA LEU A 58 0.06 -3.18 11.79
C LEU A 58 0.45 -3.31 13.26
N GLY A 59 1.75 -3.22 13.54
CA GLY A 59 2.28 -3.10 14.89
C GLY A 59 2.34 -1.64 15.36
N ASN A 60 2.76 -1.43 16.62
CA ASN A 60 2.76 -0.10 17.27
C ASN A 60 3.65 0.94 16.59
N LYS A 61 4.65 0.52 15.80
CA LYS A 61 5.54 1.42 15.04
C LYS A 61 5.11 1.61 13.58
N GLY A 62 3.93 1.14 13.19
CA GLY A 62 3.45 1.23 11.81
C GLY A 62 4.05 0.21 10.83
N TYR A 63 4.84 -0.75 11.33
CA TYR A 63 5.32 -1.88 10.53
C TYR A 63 4.26 -2.98 10.39
N ILE A 64 4.29 -3.68 9.26
CA ILE A 64 3.45 -4.85 9.00
C ILE A 64 3.98 -6.04 9.83
N VAL A 65 3.10 -6.79 10.49
CA VAL A 65 3.45 -7.91 11.38
C VAL A 65 2.61 -9.17 11.06
N PRO A 66 3.23 -10.36 10.83
CA PRO A 66 4.65 -10.50 10.46
C PRO A 66 4.96 -9.68 9.21
N GLY A 67 6.21 -9.27 9.03
CA GLY A 67 6.62 -8.45 7.90
C GLY A 67 8.12 -8.45 7.73
N LEU A 68 8.61 -7.54 6.88
CA LEU A 68 10.00 -7.55 6.41
C LEU A 68 10.86 -6.41 6.99
N GLY A 69 10.35 -5.65 7.96
CA GLY A 69 11.02 -4.46 8.49
C GLY A 69 10.94 -3.27 7.54
N ASP A 70 11.94 -2.40 7.58
CA ASP A 70 12.06 -1.33 6.58
C ASP A 70 12.59 -1.89 5.26
N PHE A 71 11.78 -1.82 4.20
CA PHE A 71 12.20 -2.32 2.89
C PHE A 71 13.32 -1.49 2.29
N GLY A 72 13.26 -0.16 2.44
CA GLY A 72 14.20 0.76 1.82
C GLY A 72 15.60 0.54 2.38
N ASP A 73 15.73 0.56 3.71
CA ASP A 73 17.03 0.37 4.37
C ASP A 73 17.61 -1.01 4.06
N ARG A 74 16.79 -2.06 4.10
CA ARG A 74 17.26 -3.43 3.82
C ARG A 74 17.63 -3.65 2.35
N TYR A 75 16.94 -2.99 1.42
CA TYR A 75 17.19 -3.14 -0.01
C TYR A 75 18.39 -2.31 -0.47
N PHE A 76 18.54 -1.09 0.05
CA PHE A 76 19.60 -0.15 -0.34
C PHE A 76 20.85 -0.20 0.56
N GLY A 77 20.78 -0.85 1.71
CA GLY A 77 21.91 -1.04 2.62
C GLY A 77 22.27 0.19 3.46
N ASN A 78 21.26 0.95 3.90
CA ASN A 78 21.45 2.07 4.83
C ASN A 78 21.73 1.61 6.28
#